data_AF-A0A531LNV6-F1
#
_entry.id   AF-A0A531LNV6-F1
#
_cell.length_a   1.000
_cell.length_b   1.000
_cell.length_c   1.000
_cell.angle_alpha   90.00
_cell.angle_beta   90.00
_cell.angle_gamma   90.00
#
_symmetry.space_group_name_H-M   'P 1'
#
loop_
_entity.id
_entity.type
_entity.pdbx_description
1 polymer ?
#
loop_
_entity_poly.entity_id
_entity_poly.type
_entity_poly.pdbx_seq_one_letter_code
_entity_poly.pdbx_strand_id
1 'polypeptide(L)'
;MVLSMNRAVEVDEKNAPEYYTIVQALAKQAGLPMPKTYLIDNPQPNAFATGRNPQNAAVAASTGLLQRLTHEEVAAVMAHELAHVQHRDTLTMTIVATFAGAISMLGNFAFFFGGN
;
A
#
# COMPACT_ATOMS: atom_id res chain seq x y z
N MET A 1 11.09 0.78 11.85
CA MET A 1 10.61 1.39 13.11
C MET A 1 9.26 2.08 12.88
N VAL A 2 8.18 1.29 12.92
CA VAL A 2 6.76 1.70 13.11
C VAL A 2 6.02 0.53 13.78
N LEU A 3 6.46 -0.72 13.54
CA LEU A 3 5.89 -1.94 14.13
C LEU A 3 6.16 -2.12 15.64
N SER A 4 7.21 -1.49 16.20
CA SER A 4 7.59 -1.67 17.62
C SER A 4 6.88 -0.72 18.60
N MET A 5 6.03 0.19 18.11
CA MET A 5 5.41 1.24 18.96
C MET A 5 3.92 1.02 19.26
N ASN A 6 3.24 0.04 18.64
CA ASN A 6 1.78 -0.05 18.69
C ASN A 6 1.20 -1.35 19.30
N ARG A 7 1.98 -2.19 20.01
CA ARG A 7 1.50 -3.53 20.46
C ARG A 7 0.89 -4.34 19.30
N ALA A 8 1.42 -4.15 18.09
CA ALA A 8 0.95 -4.83 16.90
C ALA A 8 1.34 -6.31 17.01
N VAL A 9 0.34 -7.20 17.07
CA VAL A 9 0.54 -8.65 17.10
C VAL A 9 0.36 -9.17 15.69
N GLU A 10 1.33 -9.94 15.19
CA GLU A 10 1.21 -10.59 13.89
C GLU A 10 0.10 -11.63 13.95
N VAL A 11 -0.80 -11.57 12.97
CA VAL A 11 -1.96 -12.45 12.89
C VAL A 11 -1.90 -13.35 11.66
N ASP A 12 -2.50 -14.53 11.82
CA ASP A 12 -2.61 -15.59 10.83
C ASP A 12 -4.06 -16.14 10.79
N GLU A 13 -4.28 -17.16 9.96
CA GLU A 13 -5.58 -17.84 9.84
C GLU A 13 -6.09 -18.44 11.16
N LYS A 14 -5.22 -18.67 12.16
CA LYS A 14 -5.60 -19.31 13.43
C LYS A 14 -6.04 -18.28 14.47
N ASN A 15 -5.35 -17.15 14.56
CA ASN A 15 -5.57 -16.17 15.62
C ASN A 15 -6.50 -15.01 15.23
N ALA A 16 -6.67 -14.71 13.93
CA ALA A 16 -7.65 -13.74 13.44
C ALA A 16 -8.20 -14.15 12.06
N PRO A 17 -8.93 -15.28 11.98
CA PRO A 17 -9.33 -15.90 10.71
C PRO A 17 -10.09 -14.96 9.79
N GLU A 18 -11.04 -14.19 10.32
CA GLU A 18 -11.88 -13.31 9.52
C GLU A 18 -11.07 -12.18 8.87
N TYR A 19 -10.32 -11.42 9.67
CA TYR A 19 -9.49 -10.33 9.18
C TYR A 19 -8.39 -10.84 8.23
N TYR A 20 -7.74 -11.95 8.58
CA TYR A 20 -6.70 -12.54 7.74
C TYR A 20 -7.26 -12.99 6.38
N THR A 21 -8.45 -13.59 6.36
CA THR A 21 -9.12 -14.02 5.12
C THR A 21 -9.46 -12.85 4.21
N ILE A 22 -9.92 -11.71 4.77
CA ILE A 22 -10.16 -10.49 4.00
C ILE A 22 -8.86 -10.05 3.30
N VAL A 23 -7.77 -9.91 4.06
CA VAL A 23 -6.48 -9.47 3.50
C VAL A 23 -5.96 -10.47 2.47
N GLN A 24 -6.11 -11.77 2.71
CA GLN A 24 -5.70 -12.82 1.78
C GLN A 24 -6.48 -12.76 0.47
N ALA A 25 -7.81 -12.59 0.52
CA ALA A 25 -8.65 -12.46 -0.66
C ALA A 25 -8.27 -11.22 -1.49
N LEU A 26 -8.07 -10.08 -0.82
CA LEU A 26 -7.67 -8.83 -1.47
C LEU A 26 -6.27 -8.92 -2.09
N ALA A 27 -5.29 -9.48 -1.37
CA ALA A 27 -3.94 -9.68 -1.89
C ALA A 27 -3.96 -10.59 -3.13
N LYS A 28 -4.73 -11.69 -3.08
CA LYS A 28 -4.90 -12.59 -4.23
C LYS A 28 -5.56 -11.89 -5.42
N GLN A 29 -6.60 -11.11 -5.19
CA GLN A 29 -7.29 -10.35 -6.24
C GLN A 29 -6.38 -9.29 -6.87
N ALA A 30 -5.53 -8.64 -6.08
CA ALA A 30 -4.57 -7.64 -6.54
C ALA A 30 -3.29 -8.24 -7.15
N GLY A 31 -3.13 -9.57 -7.14
CA GLY A 31 -1.90 -10.24 -7.60
C GLY A 31 -0.69 -9.95 -6.72
N LEU A 32 -0.90 -9.63 -5.45
CA LEU A 32 0.13 -9.34 -4.46
C LEU A 32 0.51 -10.60 -3.67
N PRO A 33 1.79 -10.75 -3.27
CA PRO A 33 2.14 -11.73 -2.25
C PRO A 33 1.42 -11.37 -0.94
N MET A 34 1.15 -12.39 -0.11
CA MET A 34 0.47 -12.18 1.18
C MET A 34 1.32 -11.24 2.06
N PRO A 35 0.82 -10.04 2.43
CA PRO A 35 1.53 -9.15 3.32
C PRO A 35 1.53 -9.72 4.73
N LYS A 36 2.48 -9.28 5.56
CA LYS A 36 2.39 -9.53 7.01
C LYS A 36 1.20 -8.77 7.58
N THR A 37 0.29 -9.46 8.23
CA THR A 37 -0.94 -8.87 8.76
C THR A 37 -0.81 -8.69 10.27
N TYR A 38 -1.17 -7.52 10.79
CA TYR A 38 -1.05 -7.20 12.20
C TYR A 38 -2.38 -6.71 12.78
N LEU A 39 -2.66 -7.10 14.02
CA LEU A 39 -3.75 -6.55 14.82
C LEU A 39 -3.18 -5.64 15.91
N ILE A 40 -3.72 -4.43 16.01
CA ILE A 40 -3.33 -3.44 17.02
C ILE A 40 -4.43 -3.39 18.08
N ASP A 41 -4.08 -3.69 19.33
CA ASP A 41 -5.00 -3.52 20.45
C ASP A 41 -5.15 -2.03 20.81
N ASN A 42 -6.09 -1.36 20.14
CA ASN A 42 -6.41 0.04 20.35
C ASN A 42 -7.89 0.30 19.99
N PRO A 43 -8.69 0.88 20.92
CA PRO A 43 -10.10 1.19 20.66
C PRO A 43 -10.32 2.33 19.67
N GLN A 44 -9.30 3.12 19.32
CA GLN A 44 -9.40 4.13 18.26
C GLN A 44 -9.32 3.45 16.88
N PRO A 45 -10.30 3.68 15.98
CA PRO A 45 -10.28 3.11 14.63
C PRO A 45 -9.08 3.61 13.84
N ASN A 46 -8.26 2.68 13.35
CA ASN A 46 -7.15 2.98 12.46
C ASN A 46 -6.76 1.74 11.64
N ALA A 47 -6.32 1.95 10.40
CA ALA A 47 -5.68 0.94 9.56
C ALA A 47 -4.62 1.62 8.69
N PHE A 48 -3.56 0.89 8.34
CA PHE A 48 -2.53 1.38 7.43
C PHE A 48 -1.78 0.22 6.79
N ALA A 49 -1.18 0.49 5.62
CA ALA A 49 -0.18 -0.38 5.02
C ALA A 49 1.21 0.27 4.95
N THR A 50 2.24 -0.55 5.00
CA THR A 50 3.63 -0.12 4.87
C THR A 50 4.47 -1.19 4.18
N GLY A 51 5.60 -0.82 3.59
CA GLY A 51 6.47 -1.77 2.93
C GLY A 51 7.35 -1.13 1.87
N ARG A 52 8.55 -1.72 1.67
CA ARG A 52 9.53 -1.26 0.66
C ARG A 52 9.26 -1.80 -0.75
N ASN A 53 8.35 -2.74 -0.90
CA ASN A 53 7.83 -3.31 -2.13
C ASN A 53 6.70 -4.29 -1.74
N PRO A 54 5.89 -4.78 -2.70
CA PRO A 54 4.87 -5.79 -2.42
C PRO A 54 5.38 -7.00 -1.63
N GLN A 55 6.60 -7.47 -1.91
CA GLN A 55 7.20 -8.66 -1.26
C GLN A 55 7.52 -8.45 0.22
N ASN A 56 7.72 -7.20 0.66
CA ASN A 56 8.02 -6.84 2.04
C ASN A 56 6.94 -5.92 2.61
N ALA A 57 5.69 -6.13 2.19
CA ALA A 57 4.54 -5.38 2.66
C ALA A 57 4.04 -5.91 4.01
N ALA A 58 3.52 -4.99 4.82
CA ALA A 58 2.81 -5.25 6.05
C ALA A 58 1.57 -4.38 6.12
N VAL A 59 0.49 -4.93 6.64
CA VAL A 59 -0.77 -4.23 6.86
C VAL A 59 -1.17 -4.37 8.32
N ALA A 60 -1.85 -3.36 8.86
CA ALA A 60 -2.34 -3.39 10.22
C ALA A 60 -3.73 -2.76 10.33
N ALA A 61 -4.56 -3.31 11.21
CA ALA A 61 -5.83 -2.73 11.62
C ALA A 61 -5.94 -2.73 13.15
N SER A 62 -6.65 -1.76 13.72
CA SER A 62 -6.93 -1.72 15.15
C SER A 62 -8.19 -2.51 15.53
N THR A 63 -8.24 -3.03 16.75
CA THR A 63 -9.45 -3.66 17.31
C THR A 63 -10.65 -2.72 17.26
N GLY A 64 -10.45 -1.43 17.51
CA GLY A 64 -11.48 -0.41 17.41
C GLY A 64 -12.03 -0.18 15.99
N LEU A 65 -11.25 -0.44 14.94
CA LEU A 65 -11.72 -0.39 13.56
C LEU A 65 -12.57 -1.63 13.25
N LEU A 66 -12.05 -2.83 13.56
CA LEU A 66 -12.74 -4.09 13.28
C LEU A 66 -14.07 -4.24 14.04
N GLN A 67 -14.19 -3.61 15.22
CA GLN A 67 -15.43 -3.62 16.00
C GLN A 67 -16.49 -2.62 15.50
N ARG A 68 -16.09 -1.60 14.74
CA ARG A 68 -16.99 -0.53 14.29
C ARG A 68 -17.46 -0.68 12.86
N LEU A 69 -16.65 -1.33 12.02
CA LEU A 69 -16.91 -1.49 10.60
C LEU A 69 -17.47 -2.89 10.32
N THR A 70 -18.31 -2.99 9.29
CA THR A 70 -18.72 -4.29 8.77
C THR A 70 -17.57 -4.97 8.03
N HIS A 71 -17.73 -6.25 7.72
CA HIS A 71 -16.78 -7.03 6.93
C HIS A 71 -16.43 -6.35 5.60
N GLU A 72 -17.45 -5.85 4.88
CA GLU A 72 -17.30 -5.17 3.59
C GLU A 72 -16.58 -3.83 3.73
N GLU A 73 -16.87 -3.08 4.80
CA GLU A 73 -16.21 -1.80 5.07
C GLU A 73 -14.73 -1.99 5.45
N VAL A 74 -14.42 -3.02 6.25
CA VAL A 74 -13.03 -3.42 6.52
C VAL A 74 -12.33 -3.80 5.22
N ALA A 75 -12.97 -4.61 4.37
CA ALA A 75 -12.40 -4.98 3.07
C ALA A 75 -12.13 -3.76 2.18
N ALA A 76 -13.03 -2.78 2.15
CA ALA A 76 -12.84 -1.54 1.40
C ALA A 76 -11.65 -0.73 1.91
N VAL A 77 -11.51 -0.55 3.24
CA VAL A 77 -10.36 0.14 3.85
C VAL A 77 -9.06 -0.60 3.55
N MET A 78 -9.03 -1.92 3.75
CA MET A 78 -7.82 -2.70 3.49
C MET A 78 -7.45 -2.73 2.00
N ALA A 79 -8.43 -2.71 1.09
CA ALA A 79 -8.18 -2.62 -0.34
C ALA A 79 -7.51 -1.28 -0.71
N HIS A 80 -7.97 -0.17 -0.14
CA HIS A 80 -7.35 1.14 -0.29
C HIS A 80 -5.89 1.13 0.17
N GLU A 81 -5.63 0.58 1.36
CA GLU A 81 -4.28 0.50 1.93
C GLU A 81 -3.36 -0.42 1.10
N LEU A 82 -3.87 -1.56 0.62
CA LEU A 82 -3.11 -2.46 -0.26
C LEU A 82 -2.81 -1.81 -1.61
N ALA A 83 -3.71 -0.98 -2.14
CA ALA A 83 -3.46 -0.23 -3.36
C ALA A 83 -2.28 0.73 -3.23
N HIS A 84 -2.06 1.33 -2.05
CA HIS A 84 -0.87 2.15 -1.77
C HIS A 84 0.44 1.35 -1.84
N VAL A 85 0.43 0.11 -1.33
CA VAL A 85 1.56 -0.82 -1.43
C VAL A 85 1.84 -1.20 -2.88
N GLN A 86 0.77 -1.50 -3.63
CA GLN A 86 0.85 -1.94 -5.02
C GLN A 86 1.38 -0.84 -5.93
N HIS A 87 0.75 0.34 -5.88
CA HIS A 87 0.90 1.29 -6.97
C HIS A 87 2.16 2.14 -6.86
N ARG A 88 2.60 2.60 -5.67
CA ARG A 88 3.83 3.43 -5.53
C ARG A 88 4.02 4.46 -6.65
N ASP A 89 2.91 4.95 -7.23
CA ASP A 89 2.87 5.49 -8.60
C ASP A 89 3.72 6.74 -8.74
N THR A 90 4.03 7.38 -7.62
CA THR A 90 4.94 8.50 -7.52
C THR A 90 6.31 8.21 -8.14
N LEU A 91 6.90 7.01 -7.99
CA LEU A 91 8.21 6.72 -8.57
C LEU A 91 8.15 6.58 -10.09
N THR A 92 7.20 5.80 -10.60
CA THR A 92 7.01 5.61 -12.05
C THR A 92 6.65 6.94 -12.72
N MET A 93 5.72 7.70 -12.13
CA MET A 93 5.31 9.02 -12.63
C MET A 93 6.47 10.02 -12.61
N THR A 94 7.30 10.03 -11.57
CA THR A 94 8.50 10.89 -11.50
C THR A 94 9.52 10.53 -12.57
N ILE A 95 9.76 9.23 -12.80
CA ILE A 95 10.69 8.75 -13.83
C ILE A 95 10.18 9.14 -15.22
N VAL A 96 8.91 8.89 -15.52
CA VAL A 96 8.28 9.26 -16.80
C VAL A 96 8.33 10.78 -17.01
N ALA A 97 7.98 11.57 -16.00
CA ALA A 97 8.04 13.03 -16.08
C ALA A 97 9.47 13.55 -16.32
N THR A 98 10.46 12.93 -15.67
CA THR A 98 11.88 13.28 -15.86
C THR A 98 12.33 13.01 -17.30
N PHE A 99 12.00 11.84 -17.84
CA PHE A 99 12.35 11.51 -19.23
C PHE A 99 11.60 12.39 -20.23
N ALA A 100 10.31 12.65 -20.03
CA ALA A 100 9.54 13.55 -20.88
C ALA A 100 10.12 14.97 -20.89
N GLY A 101 10.53 15.48 -19.72
CA GLY A 101 11.21 16.78 -19.59
C GLY A 101 12.56 16.79 -20.32
N ALA A 102 13.38 15.76 -20.16
CA ALA A 102 14.68 15.66 -20.82
C ALA A 102 14.55 15.61 -22.36
N ILE A 103 13.61 14.82 -22.89
CA ILE A 103 13.35 14.72 -24.33
C ILE A 103 12.85 16.07 -24.88
N SER A 104 11.95 16.74 -24.15
CA SER A 104 11.44 18.05 -24.55
C SER A 104 12.55 19.11 -24.58
N MET A 105 13.46 19.08 -23.60
CA MET A 105 14.61 19.99 -23.55
C MET A 105 15.57 19.74 -24.72
N LEU A 106 15.85 18.48 -25.05
CA LEU A 106 16.68 18.12 -26.20
C LEU A 106 16.04 18.52 -27.54
N GLY A 107 14.73 18.30 -27.69
CA GLY A 107 13.98 18.74 -28.88
C GLY A 107 14.01 20.25 -29.06
N ASN A 108 13.79 21.01 -27.98
CA ASN A 108 13.88 22.46 -28.02
C ASN A 108 15.31 22.94 -28.34
N PHE A 109 16.34 22.30 -27.77
CA PHE A 109 17.74 22.62 -28.06
C PHE A 109 18.10 22.34 -29.53
N ALA A 110 17.65 21.21 -30.09
CA ALA A 110 17.84 20.87 -31.49
C ALA A 110 17.13 21.87 -32.44
N PHE A 111 15.93 22.33 -32.08
CA PHE A 111 15.21 23.36 -32.84
C PHE A 111 15.93 24.72 -32.81
N PHE A 112 16.50 25.08 -31.65
CA PHE A 112 17.14 26.38 -31.43
C PHE A 112 18.56 26.48 -32.03
N PHE A 113 19.30 25.36 -32.10
CA PHE A 113 20.69 25.31 -32.59
C PHE A 113 20.87 24.61 -33.95
N GLY A 114 19.86 23.87 -34.44
CA GLY A 114 19.88 23.21 -35.75
C GLY A 114 19.26 24.03 -36.89
N GLY A 115 18.63 25.17 -36.57
CA GLY A 115 18.10 26.13 -37.55
C GLY A 115 19.10 27.22 -37.90
N ASN A 116 20.11 26.88 -38.70
CA ASN A 116 20.86 27.81 -39.55
C ASN A 116 21.03 27.15 -40.93
#